data_AF-A0A0W1D806-F1
#
_entry.id   AF-A0A0W1D806-F1
#
_cell.length_a   1.000
_cell.length_b   1.000
_cell.length_c   1.000
_cell.angle_alpha   90.00
_cell.angle_beta   90.00
_cell.angle_gamma   90.00
#
_symmetry.space_group_name_H-M   'P 1'
#
loop_
_entity.id
_entity.type
_entity.pdbx_description
1 polymer ?
#
loop_
_entity_poly.entity_id
_entity_poly.type
_entity_poly.pdbx_seq_one_letter_code
_entity_poly.pdbx_strand_id
1 'polypeptide(L)'
;MLHQPTPVTAHRAQGFRAEFRATLALAWPLVLTNLTMSLIGATDVLMVGWLGPTQLAAASLGFNLAMLLGIFGMGLVMGASPLMASEIGRRANSVRDIRRTFRQTLWLVAVVAVPMLFILWNTGAILNLLGQDRVLAALAQDYVRAYMWSIPLFLATLAFRNFLAALERPMWSLVVGVVGVAGNILFNYTLIFGKFGFPALGLVGAGVGSVLTNMVMLLLMVGVVYRDRRFRRYHLLGRWWRSDWPRFFQMTRIGTPIAVSHAFEAGVFSAAVMLMGWISTAAVAAHAVALQLASLTFMVPMGLAQAATVRVGIGYGRADPDHIRLAGWTSFAMGTGFMAVMALIMLAIPGTLAGFFIDRTNPANAEVAELAVSFLIIAALFQIADGAQVVGQGMLRGLHDTFVPMLFALFGYWVIGIGVGAWLAFERDWGGVGIWTGLATGLAIVAVLMLARWMQRERLGLLGAATPLRAAATQPI
;
A
#
# COMPACT_ATOMS: atom_id res chain seq x y z
N MET A 1 -29.97 35.76 27.27
CA MET A 1 -28.94 34.83 27.79
C MET A 1 -28.43 34.00 26.63
N LEU A 2 -27.33 34.45 26.03
CA LEU A 2 -26.73 33.87 24.82
C LEU A 2 -25.85 32.69 25.22
N HIS A 3 -26.14 31.50 24.70
CA HIS A 3 -25.27 30.33 24.80
C HIS A 3 -23.95 30.63 24.06
N GLN A 4 -22.93 31.02 24.82
CA GLN A 4 -21.55 31.02 24.37
C GLN A 4 -21.15 29.57 24.01
N PRO A 5 -20.64 29.29 22.81
CA PRO A 5 -20.02 28.01 22.54
C PRO A 5 -18.78 27.89 23.43
N THR A 6 -18.78 26.86 24.27
CA THR A 6 -17.63 26.49 25.10
C THR A 6 -16.36 26.43 24.25
N PRO A 7 -15.25 27.05 24.68
CA PRO A 7 -13.99 26.95 23.98
C PRO A 7 -13.60 25.47 23.95
N VAL A 8 -13.37 24.95 22.74
CA VAL A 8 -12.85 23.60 22.53
C VAL A 8 -11.59 23.48 23.38
N THR A 9 -11.68 22.58 24.34
CA THR A 9 -10.70 22.33 25.39
C THR A 9 -9.28 22.33 24.84
N ALA A 10 -8.42 23.10 25.50
CA ALA A 10 -6.97 22.93 25.45
C ALA A 10 -6.65 21.43 25.59
N HIS A 11 -6.25 20.80 24.49
CA HIS A 11 -5.78 19.42 24.53
C HIS A 11 -4.43 19.45 25.24
N ARG A 12 -4.44 19.02 26.51
CA ARG A 12 -3.24 18.63 27.28
C ARG A 12 -2.29 17.89 26.34
N ALA A 13 -1.01 18.26 26.38
CA ALA A 13 0.08 17.53 25.72
C ALA A 13 -0.21 16.03 25.81
N GLN A 14 -0.58 15.42 24.68
CA GLN A 14 -0.95 14.01 24.65
C GLN A 14 0.34 13.26 24.98
N GLY A 15 0.44 12.68 26.18
CA GLY A 15 1.63 11.90 26.55
C GLY A 15 1.86 10.77 25.54
N PHE A 16 3.10 10.29 25.43
CA PHE A 16 3.50 9.22 24.50
C PHE A 16 2.53 8.01 24.51
N ARG A 17 1.94 7.69 25.66
CA ARG A 17 0.91 6.63 25.83
C ARG A 17 -0.40 6.92 25.09
N ALA A 18 -0.87 8.17 25.09
CA ALA A 18 -2.11 8.56 24.41
C ALA A 18 -1.92 8.51 22.88
N GLU A 19 -0.79 8.98 22.40
CA GLU A 19 -0.39 8.88 20.98
C GLU A 19 -0.20 7.42 20.55
N PHE A 20 0.43 6.59 21.38
CA PHE A 20 0.58 5.16 21.12
C PHE A 20 -0.77 4.47 20.96
N ARG A 21 -1.71 4.72 21.89
CA ARG A 21 -3.06 4.15 21.82
C ARG A 21 -3.85 4.67 20.63
N ALA A 22 -3.73 5.95 20.29
CA ALA A 22 -4.39 6.52 19.12
C ALA A 22 -3.83 5.95 17.81
N THR A 23 -2.50 5.82 17.71
CA THR A 23 -1.82 5.23 16.55
C THR A 23 -2.20 3.76 16.41
N LEU A 24 -2.23 2.99 17.51
CA LEU A 24 -2.65 1.58 17.49
C LEU A 24 -4.12 1.42 17.08
N ALA A 25 -5.01 2.30 17.57
CA ALA A 25 -6.42 2.28 17.22
C ALA A 25 -6.68 2.55 15.73
N LEU A 26 -5.79 3.28 15.06
CA LEU A 26 -5.83 3.48 13.61
C LEU A 26 -5.13 2.37 12.84
N ALA A 27 -3.97 1.93 13.33
CA ALA A 27 -3.14 0.94 12.66
C ALA A 27 -3.81 -0.43 12.59
N TRP A 28 -4.32 -0.97 13.70
CA TRP A 28 -4.91 -2.31 13.73
C TRP A 28 -6.01 -2.52 12.67
N PRO A 29 -7.04 -1.65 12.55
CA PRO A 29 -8.06 -1.83 11.53
C PRO A 29 -7.51 -1.70 10.11
N LEU A 30 -6.50 -0.85 9.89
CA LEU A 30 -5.84 -0.71 8.58
C LEU A 30 -5.03 -1.96 8.22
N VAL A 31 -4.31 -2.55 9.19
CA VAL A 31 -3.62 -3.83 9.00
C VAL A 31 -4.61 -4.92 8.60
N LEU A 32 -5.70 -5.09 9.35
CA LEU A 32 -6.69 -6.13 9.03
C LEU A 32 -7.40 -5.87 7.70
N THR A 33 -7.58 -4.60 7.32
CA THR A 33 -8.11 -4.25 6.00
C THR A 33 -7.14 -4.64 4.88
N ASN A 34 -5.84 -4.46 5.07
CA ASN A 34 -4.84 -4.91 4.08
C ASN A 34 -4.77 -6.44 4.01
N LEU A 35 -4.83 -7.13 5.16
CA LEU A 35 -4.92 -8.60 5.21
C LEU A 35 -6.15 -9.12 4.46
N THR A 36 -7.29 -8.49 4.67
CA THR A 36 -8.52 -8.79 3.94
C THR A 36 -8.33 -8.71 2.42
N MET A 37 -7.67 -7.65 1.92
CA MET A 37 -7.36 -7.52 0.49
C MET A 37 -6.45 -8.63 -0.01
N SER A 38 -5.45 -9.01 0.79
CA SER A 38 -4.61 -10.17 0.48
C SER A 38 -5.41 -11.48 0.44
N LEU A 39 -6.38 -11.66 1.34
CA LEU A 39 -7.27 -12.84 1.34
C LEU A 39 -8.17 -12.88 0.10
N ILE A 40 -8.69 -11.74 -0.34
CA ILE A 40 -9.47 -11.65 -1.59
C ILE A 40 -8.60 -12.12 -2.77
N GLY A 41 -7.39 -11.58 -2.91
CA GLY A 41 -6.47 -11.99 -3.97
C GLY A 41 -6.07 -13.47 -3.90
N ALA A 42 -5.81 -14.00 -2.70
CA ALA A 42 -5.49 -15.41 -2.51
C ALA A 42 -6.67 -16.34 -2.86
N THR A 43 -7.89 -15.93 -2.51
CA THR A 43 -9.12 -16.68 -2.82
C THR A 43 -9.36 -16.70 -4.33
N ASP A 44 -9.22 -15.56 -5.00
CA ASP A 44 -9.35 -15.44 -6.47
C ASP A 44 -8.40 -16.42 -7.18
N VAL A 45 -7.13 -16.45 -6.78
CA VAL A 45 -6.11 -17.34 -7.37
C VAL A 45 -6.42 -18.82 -7.08
N LEU A 46 -6.80 -19.15 -5.85
CA LEU A 46 -7.08 -20.53 -5.45
C LEU A 46 -8.29 -21.11 -6.20
N MET A 47 -9.36 -20.32 -6.35
CA MET A 47 -10.57 -20.76 -7.06
C MET A 47 -10.35 -20.87 -8.57
N VAL A 48 -9.56 -19.97 -9.16
CA VAL A 48 -9.17 -20.09 -10.57
C VAL A 48 -8.25 -21.32 -10.78
N GLY A 49 -7.41 -21.64 -9.81
CA GLY A 49 -6.55 -22.83 -9.85
C GLY A 49 -7.33 -24.15 -9.94
N TRP A 50 -8.57 -24.18 -9.44
CA TRP A 50 -9.45 -25.35 -9.54
C TRP A 50 -10.05 -25.57 -10.93
N LEU A 51 -10.04 -24.57 -11.82
CA LEU A 51 -10.54 -24.70 -13.19
C LEU A 51 -9.56 -25.47 -14.09
N GLY A 52 -8.25 -25.26 -13.91
CA GLY A 52 -7.21 -26.01 -14.60
C GLY A 52 -5.93 -25.19 -14.84
N PRO A 53 -4.79 -25.85 -15.15
CA PRO A 53 -3.48 -25.21 -15.24
C PRO A 53 -3.40 -24.13 -16.33
N THR A 54 -4.00 -24.38 -17.50
CA THR A 54 -3.99 -23.46 -18.64
C THR A 54 -4.81 -22.19 -18.36
N GLN A 55 -5.95 -22.33 -17.68
CA GLN A 55 -6.80 -21.18 -17.32
C GLN A 55 -6.17 -20.37 -16.20
N LEU A 56 -5.53 -21.03 -15.23
CA LEU A 56 -4.75 -20.36 -14.20
C LEU A 56 -3.60 -19.54 -14.79
N ALA A 57 -2.82 -20.12 -15.71
CA ALA A 57 -1.72 -19.42 -16.36
C ALA A 57 -2.21 -18.17 -17.13
N ALA A 58 -3.31 -18.30 -17.88
CA ALA A 58 -3.91 -17.17 -18.58
C ALA A 58 -4.48 -16.10 -17.62
N ALA A 59 -5.14 -16.51 -16.53
CA ALA A 59 -5.66 -15.61 -15.51
C ALA A 59 -4.54 -14.85 -14.80
N SER A 60 -3.47 -15.55 -14.41
CA SER A 60 -2.32 -14.96 -13.72
C SER A 60 -1.61 -13.93 -14.59
N LEU A 61 -1.44 -14.20 -15.89
CA LEU A 61 -0.91 -13.24 -16.87
C LEU A 61 -1.77 -11.97 -16.94
N GLY A 62 -3.09 -12.14 -17.08
CA GLY A 62 -4.03 -11.03 -17.11
C GLY A 62 -4.08 -10.23 -15.80
N PHE A 63 -4.09 -10.94 -14.68
CA PHE A 63 -4.09 -10.36 -13.33
C PHE A 63 -2.80 -9.60 -13.04
N ASN A 64 -1.64 -10.10 -13.47
CA ASN A 64 -0.36 -9.41 -13.28
C ASN A 64 -0.33 -8.04 -13.98
N LEU A 65 -0.80 -7.99 -15.24
CA LEU A 65 -0.94 -6.73 -15.97
C LEU A 65 -1.93 -5.76 -15.29
N ALA A 66 -3.07 -6.28 -14.83
CA ALA A 66 -4.06 -5.50 -14.12
C ALA A 66 -3.54 -4.99 -12.75
N MET A 67 -2.75 -5.81 -12.04
CA MET A 67 -2.13 -5.48 -10.76
C MET A 67 -1.07 -4.37 -10.94
N LEU A 68 -0.26 -4.42 -12.00
CA LEU A 68 0.74 -3.39 -12.27
C LEU A 68 0.09 -2.01 -12.48
N LEU A 69 -0.99 -1.95 -13.27
CA LEU A 69 -1.78 -0.73 -13.44
C LEU A 69 -2.55 -0.37 -12.15
N GLY A 70 -3.05 -1.35 -11.42
CA GLY A 70 -3.69 -1.19 -10.12
C GLY A 70 -2.78 -0.54 -9.07
N ILE A 71 -1.51 -0.96 -8.98
CA ILE A 71 -0.50 -0.38 -8.09
C ILE A 71 -0.27 1.09 -8.44
N PHE A 72 -0.15 1.40 -9.73
CA PHE A 72 0.01 2.79 -10.18
C PHE A 72 -1.21 3.64 -9.77
N GLY A 73 -2.43 3.14 -10.00
CA GLY A 73 -3.66 3.82 -9.62
C GLY A 73 -3.79 3.99 -8.10
N MET A 74 -3.44 2.95 -7.34
CA MET A 74 -3.42 2.95 -5.89
C MET A 74 -2.49 4.05 -5.36
N GLY A 75 -1.27 4.17 -5.90
CA GLY A 75 -0.34 5.21 -5.50
C GLY A 75 -0.86 6.63 -5.76
N LEU A 76 -1.53 6.87 -6.89
CA LEU A 76 -2.17 8.17 -7.17
C LEU A 76 -3.26 8.49 -6.14
N VAL A 77 -4.11 7.52 -5.81
CA VAL A 77 -5.21 7.69 -4.83
C VAL A 77 -4.68 7.81 -3.39
N MET A 78 -3.55 7.21 -3.06
CA MET A 78 -2.91 7.34 -1.75
C MET A 78 -2.43 8.77 -1.47
N GLY A 79 -2.08 9.55 -2.51
CA GLY A 79 -1.78 10.97 -2.39
C GLY A 79 -2.96 11.83 -1.86
N ALA A 80 -4.19 11.33 -1.95
CA ALA A 80 -5.38 11.99 -1.40
C ALA A 80 -5.36 12.07 0.14
N SER A 81 -4.82 11.03 0.78
CA SER A 81 -4.90 10.83 2.22
C SER A 81 -4.24 11.98 3.01
N PRO A 82 -2.96 12.35 2.76
CA PRO A 82 -2.34 13.47 3.47
C PRO A 82 -3.01 14.82 3.22
N LEU A 83 -3.52 15.06 2.01
CA LEU A 83 -4.24 16.29 1.68
C LEU A 83 -5.58 16.40 2.44
N MET A 84 -6.31 15.28 2.59
CA MET A 84 -7.53 15.24 3.39
C MET A 84 -7.23 15.40 4.89
N ALA A 85 -6.18 14.74 5.38
CA ALA A 85 -5.76 14.81 6.78
C ALA A 85 -5.32 16.23 7.19
N SER A 86 -4.57 16.92 6.33
CA SER A 86 -4.13 18.29 6.59
C SER A 86 -5.27 19.32 6.54
N GLU A 87 -6.25 19.13 5.66
CA GLU A 87 -7.44 19.99 5.63
C GLU A 87 -8.28 19.84 6.92
N ILE A 88 -8.41 18.61 7.45
CA ILE A 88 -9.05 18.34 8.76
C ILE A 88 -8.27 19.04 9.89
N GLY A 89 -6.95 18.96 9.85
CA GLY A 89 -6.07 19.63 10.82
C GLY A 89 -6.23 21.16 10.82
N ARG A 90 -6.33 21.76 9.63
CA ARG A 90 -6.42 23.23 9.44
C ARG A 90 -7.71 23.81 10.00
N ARG A 91 -8.84 23.16 9.75
CA ARG A 91 -10.15 23.56 10.29
C ARG A 91 -11.04 22.34 10.49
N ALA A 92 -11.28 21.95 11.75
CA ALA A 92 -12.17 20.84 12.10
C ALA A 92 -13.63 20.98 11.56
N ASN A 93 -14.03 22.19 11.13
CA ASN A 93 -15.34 22.50 10.53
C ASN A 93 -15.30 22.83 9.02
N SER A 94 -14.17 22.69 8.29
CA SER A 94 -14.13 22.91 6.83
C SER A 94 -14.66 21.71 6.02
N VAL A 95 -15.86 21.26 6.40
CA VAL A 95 -16.66 20.22 5.72
C VAL A 95 -16.68 20.43 4.19
N ARG A 96 -16.68 21.68 3.74
CA ARG A 96 -16.69 22.07 2.33
C ARG A 96 -15.38 21.77 1.59
N ASP A 97 -14.23 21.91 2.23
CA ASP A 97 -12.92 21.71 1.60
C ASP A 97 -12.53 20.23 1.58
N ILE A 98 -12.87 19.49 2.64
CA ILE A 98 -12.77 18.04 2.68
C ILE A 98 -13.63 17.42 1.56
N ARG A 99 -14.87 17.89 1.37
CA ARG A 99 -15.72 17.46 0.24
C ARG A 99 -15.10 17.80 -1.11
N ARG A 100 -14.46 18.97 -1.27
CA ARG A 100 -13.79 19.32 -2.53
C ARG A 100 -12.67 18.33 -2.82
N THR A 101 -11.82 18.05 -1.84
CA THR A 101 -10.73 17.07 -1.98
C THR A 101 -11.27 15.69 -2.32
N PHE A 102 -12.27 15.18 -1.60
CA PHE A 102 -12.86 13.88 -1.88
C PHE A 102 -13.45 13.77 -3.30
N ARG A 103 -14.13 14.83 -3.78
CA ARG A 103 -14.66 14.87 -5.15
C ARG A 103 -13.56 14.90 -6.20
N GLN A 104 -12.48 15.62 -5.94
CA GLN A 104 -11.30 15.64 -6.81
C GLN A 104 -10.60 14.27 -6.82
N THR A 105 -10.58 13.55 -5.70
CA THR A 105 -10.12 12.15 -5.66
C THR A 105 -10.95 11.25 -6.58
N LEU A 106 -12.28 11.35 -6.55
CA LEU A 106 -13.15 10.56 -7.44
C LEU A 106 -12.98 10.96 -8.92
N TRP A 107 -12.80 12.25 -9.20
CA TRP A 107 -12.45 12.72 -10.55
C TRP A 107 -11.10 12.18 -11.02
N LEU A 108 -10.11 12.16 -10.13
CA LEU A 108 -8.82 11.56 -10.42
C LEU A 108 -8.95 10.07 -10.71
N VAL A 109 -9.73 9.33 -9.92
CA VAL A 109 -10.03 7.92 -10.20
C VAL A 109 -10.67 7.76 -11.58
N ALA A 110 -11.66 8.58 -11.94
CA ALA A 110 -12.30 8.49 -13.25
C ALA A 110 -11.32 8.81 -14.40
N VAL A 111 -10.52 9.88 -14.28
CA VAL A 111 -9.55 10.29 -15.31
C VAL A 111 -8.43 9.27 -15.46
N VAL A 112 -7.98 8.63 -14.38
CA VAL A 112 -6.92 7.62 -14.39
C VAL A 112 -7.45 6.25 -14.82
N ALA A 113 -8.70 5.93 -14.51
CA ALA A 113 -9.32 4.69 -14.93
C ALA A 113 -9.50 4.61 -16.46
N VAL A 114 -9.82 5.70 -17.14
CA VAL A 114 -10.01 5.70 -18.62
C VAL A 114 -8.77 5.18 -19.38
N PRO A 115 -7.55 5.74 -19.20
CA PRO A 115 -6.37 5.22 -19.89
C PRO A 115 -6.02 3.81 -19.44
N MET A 116 -6.25 3.44 -18.16
CA MET A 116 -6.05 2.08 -17.69
C MET A 116 -6.97 1.08 -18.39
N LEU A 117 -8.27 1.40 -18.51
CA LEU A 117 -9.25 0.58 -19.21
C LEU A 117 -8.88 0.44 -20.69
N PHE A 118 -8.40 1.50 -21.33
CA PHE A 118 -7.95 1.45 -22.72
C PHE A 118 -6.74 0.53 -22.92
N ILE A 119 -5.76 0.57 -22.00
CA ILE A 119 -4.60 -0.34 -22.03
C ILE A 119 -5.06 -1.79 -21.79
N LEU A 120 -5.92 -2.02 -20.78
CA LEU A 120 -6.47 -3.35 -20.47
C LEU A 120 -7.31 -3.92 -21.61
N TRP A 121 -8.01 -3.09 -22.38
CA TRP A 121 -8.79 -3.55 -23.52
C TRP A 121 -7.90 -4.19 -24.60
N ASN A 122 -6.68 -3.69 -24.74
CA ASN A 122 -5.68 -4.14 -25.72
C ASN A 122 -4.72 -5.20 -25.15
N THR A 123 -5.06 -5.83 -24.02
CA THR A 123 -4.23 -6.83 -23.34
C THR A 123 -3.76 -7.94 -24.27
N GLY A 124 -4.64 -8.53 -25.10
CA GLY A 124 -4.22 -9.62 -25.99
C GLY A 124 -3.18 -9.19 -27.03
N ALA A 125 -3.26 -7.96 -27.54
CA ALA A 125 -2.24 -7.41 -28.44
C ALA A 125 -0.90 -7.18 -27.71
N ILE A 126 -0.96 -6.67 -26.48
CA ILE A 126 0.22 -6.46 -25.63
C ILE A 126 0.91 -7.79 -25.30
N LEU A 127 0.14 -8.82 -24.92
CA LEU A 127 0.70 -10.15 -24.63
C LEU A 127 1.27 -10.82 -25.87
N ASN A 128 0.62 -10.68 -27.03
CA ASN A 128 1.15 -11.19 -28.30
C ASN A 128 2.45 -10.47 -28.69
N LEU A 129 2.55 -9.16 -28.47
CA LEU A 129 3.78 -8.37 -28.67
C LEU A 129 4.91 -8.80 -27.73
N LEU A 130 4.58 -9.21 -26.50
CA LEU A 130 5.51 -9.78 -25.52
C LEU A 130 5.93 -11.22 -25.83
N GLY A 131 5.48 -11.80 -26.95
CA GLY A 131 5.84 -13.15 -27.40
C GLY A 131 5.10 -14.29 -26.69
N GLN A 132 3.97 -14.00 -26.03
CA GLN A 132 3.15 -15.04 -25.39
C GLN A 132 2.38 -15.87 -26.43
N ASP A 133 2.03 -17.11 -26.04
CA ASP A 133 1.21 -18.00 -26.86
C ASP A 133 -0.16 -17.35 -27.17
N ARG A 134 -0.60 -17.47 -28.43
CA ARG A 134 -1.82 -16.80 -28.93
C ARG A 134 -3.10 -17.29 -28.22
N VAL A 135 -3.15 -18.56 -27.84
CA VAL A 135 -4.28 -19.15 -27.10
C VAL A 135 -4.29 -18.61 -25.68
N LEU A 136 -3.13 -18.53 -25.04
CA LEU A 136 -2.99 -17.99 -23.69
C LEU A 136 -3.30 -16.49 -23.64
N ALA A 137 -2.83 -15.73 -24.64
CA ALA A 137 -3.11 -14.30 -24.78
C ALA A 137 -4.60 -14.02 -25.04
N ALA A 138 -5.29 -14.86 -25.82
CA ALA A 138 -6.73 -14.75 -26.02
C ALA A 138 -7.52 -15.01 -24.73
N LEU A 139 -7.19 -16.08 -23.99
CA LEU A 139 -7.81 -16.40 -22.70
C LEU A 139 -7.55 -15.30 -21.65
N ALA A 140 -6.33 -14.78 -21.60
CA ALA A 140 -5.97 -13.66 -20.73
C ALA A 140 -6.75 -12.39 -21.10
N GLN A 141 -6.96 -12.13 -22.40
CA GLN A 141 -7.76 -11.01 -22.86
C GLN A 141 -9.22 -11.12 -22.43
N ASP A 142 -9.83 -12.31 -22.53
CA ASP A 142 -11.21 -12.53 -22.12
C ASP A 142 -11.37 -12.36 -20.60
N TYR A 143 -10.41 -12.86 -19.81
CA TYR A 143 -10.34 -12.61 -18.37
C TYR A 143 -10.21 -11.11 -18.06
N VAL A 144 -9.27 -10.42 -18.70
CA VAL A 144 -9.01 -9.01 -18.41
C VAL A 144 -10.17 -8.11 -18.85
N ARG A 145 -10.88 -8.43 -19.92
CA ARG A 145 -12.10 -7.70 -20.31
C ARG A 145 -13.22 -7.83 -19.29
N ALA A 146 -13.33 -8.98 -18.62
CA ALA A 146 -14.24 -9.11 -17.49
C ALA A 146 -13.72 -8.34 -16.25
N TYR A 147 -12.43 -8.47 -15.96
CA TYR A 147 -11.79 -7.90 -14.77
C TYR A 147 -11.60 -6.36 -14.83
N MET A 148 -11.50 -5.76 -16.01
CA MET A 148 -11.15 -4.33 -16.17
C MET A 148 -12.11 -3.39 -15.42
N TRP A 149 -13.40 -3.75 -15.34
CA TRP A 149 -14.41 -3.00 -14.60
C TRP A 149 -14.19 -3.00 -13.08
N SER A 150 -13.36 -3.92 -12.57
CA SER A 150 -13.00 -4.03 -11.16
C SER A 150 -12.05 -2.90 -10.73
N ILE A 151 -11.14 -2.47 -11.60
CA ILE A 151 -10.15 -1.41 -11.31
C ILE A 151 -10.80 -0.09 -10.85
N PRO A 152 -11.74 0.53 -11.60
CA PRO A 152 -12.35 1.78 -11.16
C PRO A 152 -13.14 1.62 -9.85
N LEU A 153 -13.79 0.48 -9.63
CA LEU A 153 -14.51 0.18 -8.39
C LEU A 153 -13.56 0.03 -7.20
N PHE A 154 -12.44 -0.66 -7.41
CA PHE A 154 -11.37 -0.83 -6.42
C PHE A 154 -10.75 0.52 -6.05
N LEU A 155 -10.38 1.34 -7.03
CA LEU A 155 -9.82 2.68 -6.80
C LEU A 155 -10.82 3.62 -6.11
N ALA A 156 -12.10 3.53 -6.44
CA ALA A 156 -13.15 4.28 -5.75
C ALA A 156 -13.28 3.82 -4.29
N THR A 157 -13.30 2.50 -4.04
CA THR A 157 -13.34 1.93 -2.69
C THR A 157 -12.13 2.37 -1.87
N LEU A 158 -10.95 2.41 -2.49
CA LEU A 158 -9.72 2.92 -1.89
C LEU A 158 -9.81 4.41 -1.55
N ALA A 159 -10.42 5.23 -2.42
CA ALA A 159 -10.65 6.65 -2.14
C ALA A 159 -11.54 6.85 -0.91
N PHE A 160 -12.64 6.09 -0.79
CA PHE A 160 -13.49 6.11 0.39
C PHE A 160 -12.78 5.60 1.66
N ARG A 161 -11.97 4.54 1.54
CA ARG A 161 -11.13 4.04 2.63
C ARG A 161 -10.16 5.12 3.12
N ASN A 162 -9.46 5.80 2.22
CA ASN A 162 -8.54 6.88 2.56
C ASN A 162 -9.26 8.04 3.25
N PHE A 163 -10.50 8.33 2.83
CA PHE A 163 -11.36 9.32 3.49
C PHE A 163 -11.75 8.92 4.92
N LEU A 164 -12.18 7.68 5.13
CA LEU A 164 -12.48 7.13 6.46
C LEU A 164 -11.23 7.10 7.37
N ALA A 165 -10.09 6.75 6.80
CA ALA A 165 -8.80 6.76 7.50
C ALA A 165 -8.42 8.18 7.94
N ALA A 166 -8.56 9.18 7.04
CA ALA A 166 -8.30 10.58 7.36
C ALA A 166 -9.21 11.13 8.48
N LEU A 167 -10.43 10.60 8.60
CA LEU A 167 -11.40 10.94 9.66
C LEU A 167 -11.21 10.14 10.95
N GLU A 168 -10.11 9.40 11.07
CA GLU A 168 -9.78 8.55 12.22
C GLU A 168 -10.84 7.46 12.50
N ARG A 169 -11.55 6.95 11.47
CA ARG A 169 -12.56 5.89 11.57
C ARG A 169 -12.32 4.69 10.65
N PRO A 170 -11.16 4.01 10.71
CA PRO A 170 -10.84 2.89 9.83
C PRO A 170 -11.61 1.60 10.14
N MET A 171 -12.30 1.49 11.29
CA MET A 171 -13.12 0.32 11.65
C MET A 171 -14.19 -0.02 10.61
N TRP A 172 -14.78 1.00 9.98
CA TRP A 172 -15.77 0.77 8.93
C TRP A 172 -15.14 0.17 7.67
N SER A 173 -13.89 0.53 7.35
CA SER A 173 -13.15 -0.08 6.24
C SER A 173 -12.86 -1.55 6.50
N LEU A 174 -12.61 -1.93 7.75
CA LEU A 174 -12.46 -3.33 8.14
C LEU A 174 -13.75 -4.12 7.95
N VAL A 175 -14.90 -3.62 8.44
CA VAL A 175 -16.19 -4.30 8.29
C VAL A 175 -16.54 -4.50 6.82
N VAL A 176 -16.36 -3.47 5.99
CA VAL A 176 -16.55 -3.56 4.53
C VAL A 176 -15.60 -4.58 3.92
N GLY A 177 -14.35 -4.61 4.39
CA GLY A 177 -13.37 -5.61 3.98
C GLY A 177 -13.82 -7.05 4.25
N VAL A 178 -14.17 -7.36 5.50
CA VAL A 178 -14.59 -8.72 5.90
C VAL A 178 -15.83 -9.17 5.13
N VAL A 179 -16.81 -8.28 4.94
CA VAL A 179 -17.98 -8.56 4.10
C VAL A 179 -17.57 -8.74 2.64
N GLY A 180 -16.56 -7.98 2.17
CA GLY A 180 -15.93 -8.15 0.86
C GLY A 180 -15.34 -9.54 0.66
N VAL A 181 -14.58 -10.08 1.63
CA VAL A 181 -14.04 -11.45 1.55
C VAL A 181 -15.15 -12.49 1.50
N ALA A 182 -16.16 -12.38 2.38
CA ALA A 182 -17.29 -13.30 2.38
C ALA A 182 -18.07 -13.24 1.05
N GLY A 183 -18.29 -12.03 0.54
CA GLY A 183 -18.92 -11.80 -0.77
C GLY A 183 -18.09 -12.36 -1.91
N ASN A 184 -16.76 -12.18 -1.88
CA ASN A 184 -15.84 -12.70 -2.89
C ASN A 184 -15.90 -14.22 -2.97
N ILE A 185 -15.77 -14.91 -1.84
CA ILE A 185 -15.87 -16.36 -1.77
C ILE A 185 -17.21 -16.82 -2.35
N LEU A 186 -18.32 -16.16 -1.97
CA LEU A 186 -19.65 -16.52 -2.43
C LEU A 186 -19.82 -16.29 -3.93
N PHE A 187 -19.49 -15.10 -4.44
CA PHE A 187 -19.66 -14.75 -5.85
C PHE A 187 -18.76 -15.59 -6.77
N ASN A 188 -17.49 -15.75 -6.40
CA ASN A 188 -16.58 -16.60 -7.16
C ASN A 188 -17.07 -18.04 -7.14
N TYR A 189 -17.44 -18.59 -6.00
CA TYR A 189 -17.95 -19.97 -5.94
C TYR A 189 -19.20 -20.17 -6.80
N THR A 190 -20.14 -19.23 -6.77
CA THR A 190 -21.38 -19.29 -7.56
C THR A 190 -21.12 -19.14 -9.07
N LEU A 191 -20.32 -18.16 -9.49
CA LEU A 191 -20.09 -17.83 -10.91
C LEU A 191 -19.08 -18.76 -11.60
N ILE A 192 -18.09 -19.24 -10.85
CA ILE A 192 -17.06 -20.16 -11.36
C ILE A 192 -17.65 -21.56 -11.52
N PHE A 193 -18.35 -22.08 -10.50
CA PHE A 193 -18.87 -23.46 -10.50
C PHE A 193 -20.32 -23.61 -11.01
N GLY A 194 -21.00 -22.51 -11.38
CA GLY A 194 -22.35 -22.56 -11.94
C GLY A 194 -23.40 -23.15 -11.00
N LYS A 195 -23.27 -22.93 -9.68
CA LYS A 195 -24.27 -23.34 -8.69
C LYS A 195 -25.34 -22.25 -8.55
N PHE A 196 -26.56 -22.60 -8.10
CA PHE A 196 -27.74 -21.71 -8.01
C PHE A 196 -28.42 -21.32 -9.36
N GLY A 197 -28.27 -22.12 -10.43
CA GLY A 197 -29.02 -21.92 -11.68
C GLY A 197 -28.37 -20.94 -12.67
N PHE A 198 -27.12 -20.52 -12.40
CA PHE A 198 -26.30 -19.73 -13.33
C PHE A 198 -25.39 -20.63 -14.17
N PRO A 199 -25.11 -20.28 -15.45
CA PRO A 199 -24.16 -21.01 -16.28
C PRO A 199 -22.74 -20.93 -15.69
N ALA A 200 -21.97 -22.01 -15.79
CA ALA A 200 -20.57 -22.03 -15.37
C ALA A 200 -19.73 -21.14 -16.31
N LEU A 201 -19.46 -19.90 -15.88
CA LEU A 201 -18.71 -18.92 -16.67
C LEU A 201 -17.19 -19.11 -16.56
N GLY A 202 -16.74 -20.09 -15.77
CA GLY A 202 -15.33 -20.47 -15.64
C GLY A 202 -14.44 -19.28 -15.34
N LEU A 203 -13.45 -19.05 -16.22
CA LEU A 203 -12.47 -17.98 -16.09
C LEU A 203 -13.10 -16.57 -16.13
N VAL A 204 -14.11 -16.36 -16.98
CA VAL A 204 -14.85 -15.08 -17.06
C VAL A 204 -15.67 -14.85 -15.78
N GLY A 205 -16.18 -15.94 -15.18
CA GLY A 205 -16.89 -15.93 -13.90
C GLY A 205 -16.04 -15.40 -12.75
N ALA A 206 -14.75 -15.73 -12.70
CA ALA A 206 -13.82 -15.20 -11.71
C ALA A 206 -13.63 -13.68 -11.87
N GLY A 207 -13.45 -13.19 -13.11
CA GLY A 207 -13.34 -11.75 -13.37
C GLY A 207 -14.60 -10.98 -12.96
N VAL A 208 -15.79 -11.49 -13.31
CA VAL A 208 -17.08 -10.91 -12.92
C VAL A 208 -17.31 -10.99 -11.40
N GLY A 209 -16.88 -12.07 -10.75
CA GLY A 209 -16.94 -12.23 -9.30
C GLY A 209 -16.14 -11.15 -8.56
N SER A 210 -14.92 -10.85 -9.02
CA SER A 210 -14.12 -9.75 -8.48
C SER A 210 -14.77 -8.37 -8.71
N VAL A 211 -15.43 -8.15 -9.86
CA VAL A 211 -16.19 -6.92 -10.13
C VAL A 211 -17.37 -6.77 -9.18
N LEU A 212 -18.19 -7.81 -8.99
CA LEU A 212 -19.31 -7.79 -8.06
C LEU A 212 -18.84 -7.57 -6.63
N THR A 213 -17.75 -8.22 -6.23
CA THR A 213 -17.13 -8.03 -4.91
C THR A 213 -16.77 -6.56 -4.69
N ASN A 214 -16.02 -5.96 -5.62
CA ASN A 214 -15.62 -4.56 -5.51
C ASN A 214 -16.83 -3.62 -5.58
N MET A 215 -17.87 -3.97 -6.35
CA MET A 215 -19.13 -3.21 -6.38
C MET A 215 -19.85 -3.26 -5.03
N VAL A 216 -19.96 -4.43 -4.40
CA VAL A 216 -20.55 -4.59 -3.06
C VAL A 216 -19.74 -3.82 -2.03
N MET A 217 -18.41 -3.91 -2.07
CA MET A 217 -17.54 -3.15 -1.17
C MET A 217 -17.75 -1.64 -1.35
N LEU A 218 -17.82 -1.16 -2.60
CA LEU A 218 -18.10 0.25 -2.89
C LEU A 218 -19.47 0.67 -2.37
N LEU A 219 -20.51 -0.11 -2.64
CA LEU A 219 -21.89 0.19 -2.21
C LEU A 219 -22.03 0.20 -0.70
N LEU A 220 -21.40 -0.74 0.01
CA LEU A 220 -21.35 -0.76 1.47
C LEU A 220 -20.62 0.45 2.01
N MET A 221 -19.48 0.81 1.41
CA MET A 221 -18.71 1.98 1.82
C MET A 221 -19.51 3.28 1.61
N VAL A 222 -20.20 3.42 0.48
CA VAL A 222 -21.15 4.52 0.23
C VAL A 222 -22.28 4.49 1.26
N GLY A 223 -22.89 3.33 1.51
CA GLY A 223 -23.98 3.16 2.48
C GLY A 223 -23.59 3.58 3.90
N VAL A 224 -22.40 3.19 4.37
CA VAL A 224 -21.85 3.60 5.67
C VAL A 224 -21.70 5.11 5.75
N VAL A 225 -21.12 5.72 4.70
CA VAL A 225 -20.92 7.17 4.61
C VAL A 225 -22.26 7.94 4.60
N TYR A 226 -23.31 7.38 4.01
CA TYR A 226 -24.63 8.01 3.97
C TYR A 226 -25.46 7.79 5.24
N ARG A 227 -25.28 6.66 5.93
CA ARG A 227 -26.09 6.28 7.09
C ARG A 227 -25.62 6.91 8.41
N ASP A 228 -24.32 7.12 8.58
CA ASP A 228 -23.81 7.70 9.83
C ASP A 228 -24.13 9.22 9.90
N ARG A 229 -24.85 9.58 10.97
CA ARG A 229 -25.39 10.92 11.26
C ARG A 229 -24.32 12.02 11.25
N ARG A 230 -23.05 11.70 11.56
CA ARG A 230 -21.94 12.68 11.53
C ARG A 230 -21.46 12.96 10.09
N PHE A 231 -21.62 12.01 9.17
CA PHE A 231 -21.25 12.15 7.76
C PHE A 231 -22.35 12.77 6.89
N ARG A 232 -23.62 12.70 7.33
CA ARG A 232 -24.72 13.44 6.67
C ARG A 232 -24.45 14.94 6.56
N ARG A 233 -23.62 15.53 7.45
CA ARG A 233 -23.20 16.94 7.37
C ARG A 233 -22.33 17.25 6.14
N TYR A 234 -21.67 16.24 5.54
CA TYR A 234 -20.71 16.42 4.45
C TYR A 234 -21.33 16.51 3.04
N HIS A 235 -22.57 16.05 2.80
CA HIS A 235 -23.24 16.10 1.47
C HIS A 235 -22.26 15.83 0.31
N LEU A 236 -21.59 14.67 0.34
CA LEU A 236 -20.41 14.39 -0.50
C LEU A 236 -20.70 14.39 -2.01
N LEU A 237 -21.91 14.00 -2.43
CA LEU A 237 -22.36 14.05 -3.83
C LEU A 237 -23.00 15.39 -4.26
N GLY A 238 -23.01 16.41 -3.40
CA GLY A 238 -23.54 17.73 -3.77
C GLY A 238 -22.65 18.48 -4.76
N ARG A 239 -23.21 18.89 -5.91
CA ARG A 239 -22.57 19.67 -7.01
C ARG A 239 -21.36 18.98 -7.65
N TRP A 240 -21.61 17.87 -8.36
CA TRP A 240 -20.64 17.07 -9.12
C TRP A 240 -19.87 17.86 -10.21
N TRP A 241 -20.42 18.98 -10.71
CA TRP A 241 -19.94 19.68 -11.90
C TRP A 241 -18.82 20.73 -11.66
N ARG A 242 -18.51 21.12 -10.42
CA ARG A 242 -17.49 22.17 -10.17
C ARG A 242 -16.11 21.55 -9.99
N SER A 243 -15.32 21.49 -11.07
CA SER A 243 -13.93 21.02 -11.04
C SER A 243 -13.00 22.08 -10.45
N ASP A 244 -12.20 21.70 -9.47
CA ASP A 244 -11.22 22.55 -8.78
C ASP A 244 -9.82 22.10 -9.26
N TRP A 245 -9.48 22.47 -10.51
CA TRP A 245 -8.24 22.08 -11.19
C TRP A 245 -6.95 22.31 -10.38
N PRO A 246 -6.81 23.38 -9.57
CA PRO A 246 -5.61 23.54 -8.74
C PRO A 246 -5.42 22.41 -7.72
N ARG A 247 -6.52 21.91 -7.11
CA ARG A 247 -6.47 20.79 -6.17
C ARG A 247 -6.21 19.47 -6.89
N PHE A 248 -6.72 19.31 -8.12
CA PHE A 248 -6.41 18.16 -8.97
C PHE A 248 -4.90 18.05 -9.23
N PHE A 249 -4.28 19.14 -9.70
CA PHE A 249 -2.84 19.17 -9.98
C PHE A 249 -1.98 19.02 -8.73
N GLN A 250 -2.42 19.57 -7.59
CA GLN A 250 -1.73 19.35 -6.32
C GLN A 250 -1.76 17.88 -5.93
N MET A 251 -2.90 17.21 -6.12
CA MET A 251 -3.06 15.82 -5.77
C MET A 251 -2.32 14.88 -6.72
N THR A 252 -2.32 15.14 -8.03
CA THR A 252 -1.46 14.39 -8.98
C THR A 252 0.01 14.61 -8.67
N ARG A 253 0.44 15.84 -8.33
CA ARG A 253 1.84 16.11 -7.95
C ARG A 253 2.30 15.34 -6.72
N ILE A 254 1.41 15.04 -5.78
CA ILE A 254 1.71 14.24 -4.58
C ILE A 254 1.56 12.73 -4.89
N GLY A 255 0.53 12.35 -5.62
CA GLY A 255 0.20 10.96 -5.93
C GLY A 255 1.12 10.31 -6.96
N THR A 256 1.56 11.06 -7.98
CA THR A 256 2.45 10.54 -9.04
C THR A 256 3.79 10.05 -8.45
N PRO A 257 4.50 10.80 -7.58
CA PRO A 257 5.70 10.27 -6.94
C PRO A 257 5.47 9.02 -6.08
N ILE A 258 4.31 8.92 -5.41
CA ILE A 258 3.95 7.73 -4.62
C ILE A 258 3.76 6.51 -5.53
N ALA A 259 3.02 6.68 -6.63
CA ALA A 259 2.78 5.62 -7.60
C ALA A 259 4.05 5.15 -8.30
N VAL A 260 4.91 6.09 -8.69
CA VAL A 260 6.22 5.81 -9.27
C VAL A 260 7.10 5.06 -8.27
N SER A 261 7.10 5.46 -6.99
CA SER A 261 7.84 4.76 -5.94
C SER A 261 7.40 3.30 -5.78
N HIS A 262 6.08 3.05 -5.72
CA HIS A 262 5.56 1.68 -5.61
C HIS A 262 5.80 0.84 -6.87
N ALA A 263 5.72 1.45 -8.06
CA ALA A 263 6.05 0.77 -9.30
C ALA A 263 7.54 0.37 -9.35
N PHE A 264 8.43 1.27 -8.91
CA PHE A 264 9.87 0.96 -8.84
C PHE A 264 10.20 -0.08 -7.77
N GLU A 265 9.52 -0.05 -6.63
CA GLU A 265 9.63 -1.07 -5.58
C GLU A 265 9.22 -2.44 -6.11
N ALA A 266 8.05 -2.56 -6.73
CA ALA A 266 7.60 -3.80 -7.39
C ALA A 266 8.56 -4.25 -8.52
N GLY A 267 9.09 -3.29 -9.29
CA GLY A 267 10.07 -3.55 -10.34
C GLY A 267 11.38 -4.12 -9.81
N VAL A 268 11.86 -3.65 -8.66
CA VAL A 268 13.09 -4.15 -8.03
C VAL A 268 12.95 -5.59 -7.57
N PHE A 269 11.82 -5.94 -6.95
CA PHE A 269 11.56 -7.34 -6.59
C PHE A 269 11.47 -8.23 -7.83
N SER A 270 10.84 -7.75 -8.91
CA SER A 270 10.75 -8.50 -10.17
C SER A 270 12.13 -8.69 -10.82
N ALA A 271 12.98 -7.67 -10.80
CA ALA A 271 14.35 -7.76 -11.28
C ALA A 271 15.20 -8.72 -10.42
N ALA A 272 15.02 -8.69 -9.10
CA ALA A 272 15.70 -9.62 -8.18
C ALA A 272 15.33 -11.08 -8.47
N VAL A 273 14.06 -11.38 -8.74
CA VAL A 273 13.61 -12.72 -9.15
C VAL A 273 14.29 -13.16 -10.44
N MET A 274 14.37 -12.28 -11.45
CA MET A 274 15.02 -12.59 -12.73
C MET A 274 16.51 -12.91 -12.54
N LEU A 275 17.21 -12.10 -11.75
CA LEU A 275 18.63 -12.33 -11.43
C LEU A 275 18.84 -13.65 -10.69
N MET A 276 17.93 -14.03 -9.78
CA MET A 276 17.98 -15.33 -9.11
C MET A 276 17.73 -16.49 -10.07
N GLY A 277 16.88 -16.29 -11.08
CA GLY A 277 16.63 -17.27 -12.15
C GLY A 277 17.86 -17.59 -12.99
N TRP A 278 18.80 -16.66 -13.10
CA TRP A 278 20.08 -16.91 -13.78
C TRP A 278 21.09 -17.67 -12.92
N ILE A 279 20.90 -17.71 -11.60
CA ILE A 279 21.80 -18.39 -10.66
C ILE A 279 21.38 -19.85 -10.51
N SER A 280 20.16 -20.11 -10.03
CA SER A 280 19.63 -21.47 -9.90
C SER A 280 18.12 -21.50 -9.69
N THR A 281 17.51 -22.61 -10.11
CA THR A 281 16.08 -22.88 -9.85
C THR A 281 15.79 -22.99 -8.35
N ALA A 282 16.72 -23.56 -7.58
CA ALA A 282 16.64 -23.64 -6.12
C ALA A 282 16.62 -22.25 -5.46
N ALA A 283 17.43 -21.31 -5.97
CA ALA A 283 17.47 -19.93 -5.46
C ALA A 283 16.15 -19.19 -5.71
N VAL A 284 15.52 -19.38 -6.88
CA VAL A 284 14.20 -18.80 -7.17
C VAL A 284 13.12 -19.33 -6.23
N ALA A 285 13.10 -20.65 -5.99
CA ALA A 285 12.15 -21.27 -5.07
C ALA A 285 12.34 -20.76 -3.62
N ALA A 286 13.58 -20.72 -3.14
CA ALA A 286 13.91 -20.18 -1.82
C ALA A 286 13.54 -18.70 -1.69
N HIS A 287 13.73 -17.90 -2.75
CA HIS A 287 13.33 -16.50 -2.78
C HIS A 287 11.82 -16.32 -2.70
N ALA A 288 11.04 -17.09 -3.46
CA ALA A 288 9.58 -17.00 -3.44
C ALA A 288 9.04 -17.26 -2.02
N VAL A 289 9.59 -18.26 -1.32
CA VAL A 289 9.23 -18.55 0.08
C VAL A 289 9.61 -17.40 1.01
N ALA A 290 10.83 -16.89 0.89
CA ALA A 290 11.30 -15.76 1.70
C ALA A 290 10.46 -14.49 1.47
N LEU A 291 10.14 -14.18 0.21
CA LEU A 291 9.33 -13.01 -0.17
C LEU A 291 7.88 -13.15 0.30
N GLN A 292 7.31 -14.36 0.31
CA GLN A 292 5.97 -14.61 0.82
C GLN A 292 5.89 -14.36 2.34
N LEU A 293 6.88 -14.84 3.09
CA LEU A 293 7.01 -14.57 4.53
C LEU A 293 7.21 -13.08 4.80
N ALA A 294 8.07 -12.40 4.02
CA ALA A 294 8.27 -10.96 4.10
C ALA A 294 6.95 -10.21 3.82
N SER A 295 6.20 -10.58 2.77
CA SER A 295 4.94 -9.93 2.39
C SER A 295 3.87 -10.01 3.49
N LEU A 296 3.78 -11.13 4.22
CA LEU A 296 2.86 -11.28 5.33
C LEU A 296 3.17 -10.30 6.47
N THR A 297 4.44 -10.19 6.82
CA THR A 297 4.90 -9.26 7.86
C THR A 297 4.77 -7.79 7.42
N PHE A 298 4.97 -7.49 6.13
CA PHE A 298 4.91 -6.15 5.53
C PHE A 298 3.55 -5.46 5.64
N MET A 299 2.47 -6.25 5.73
CA MET A 299 1.11 -5.70 5.87
C MET A 299 0.94 -4.86 7.15
N VAL A 300 1.69 -5.19 8.20
CA VAL A 300 1.62 -4.49 9.50
C VAL A 300 2.29 -3.10 9.42
N PRO A 301 3.58 -2.97 9.03
CA PRO A 301 4.22 -1.66 8.80
C PRO A 301 3.48 -0.81 7.79
N MET A 302 2.94 -1.42 6.72
CA MET A 302 2.14 -0.68 5.74
C MET A 302 0.92 -0.02 6.41
N GLY A 303 0.20 -0.75 7.26
CA GLY A 303 -0.92 -0.20 8.04
C GLY A 303 -0.49 0.91 9.00
N LEU A 304 0.64 0.74 9.69
CA LEU A 304 1.21 1.78 10.56
C LEU A 304 1.66 3.02 9.77
N ALA A 305 2.24 2.85 8.58
CA ALA A 305 2.65 3.96 7.73
C ALA A 305 1.44 4.76 7.22
N GLN A 306 0.31 4.09 6.93
CA GLN A 306 -0.95 4.77 6.64
C GLN A 306 -1.45 5.58 7.85
N ALA A 307 -1.41 5.00 9.05
CA ALA A 307 -1.78 5.71 10.28
C ALA A 307 -0.85 6.91 10.55
N ALA A 308 0.46 6.75 10.34
CA ALA A 308 1.47 7.80 10.46
C ALA A 308 1.18 8.95 9.49
N THR A 309 0.87 8.62 8.23
CA THR A 309 0.51 9.60 7.18
C THR A 309 -0.68 10.46 7.62
N VAL A 310 -1.72 9.84 8.18
CA VAL A 310 -2.91 10.55 8.65
C VAL A 310 -2.60 11.43 9.87
N ARG A 311 -1.95 10.88 10.91
CA ARG A 311 -1.67 11.62 12.15
C ARG A 311 -0.72 12.79 11.93
N VAL A 312 0.37 12.56 11.19
CA VAL A 312 1.31 13.62 10.80
C VAL A 312 0.62 14.64 9.90
N GLY A 313 -0.24 14.20 8.98
CA GLY A 313 -1.06 15.08 8.14
C GLY A 313 -1.97 16.00 8.95
N ILE A 314 -2.66 15.47 9.97
CA ILE A 314 -3.49 16.27 10.89
C ILE A 314 -2.64 17.30 11.66
N GLY A 315 -1.47 16.89 12.16
CA GLY A 315 -0.54 17.80 12.84
C GLY A 315 -0.01 18.91 11.94
N TYR A 316 0.34 18.56 10.70
CA TYR A 316 0.74 19.51 9.67
C TYR A 316 -0.37 20.53 9.38
N GLY A 317 -1.61 20.06 9.26
CA GLY A 317 -2.77 20.95 9.13
C GLY A 317 -2.98 21.89 10.30
N ARG A 318 -2.71 21.44 11.53
CA ARG A 318 -2.83 22.24 12.76
C ARG A 318 -1.67 23.22 12.98
N ALA A 319 -0.61 23.16 12.16
CA ALA A 319 0.64 23.89 12.37
C ALA A 319 1.25 23.64 13.77
N ASP A 320 1.09 22.41 14.31
CA ASP A 320 1.60 22.02 15.62
C ASP A 320 2.85 21.11 15.45
N PRO A 321 4.07 21.67 15.57
CA PRO A 321 5.31 20.92 15.35
C PRO A 321 5.54 19.83 16.40
N ASP A 322 5.04 20.01 17.63
CA ASP A 322 5.19 19.04 18.70
C ASP A 322 4.32 17.80 18.43
N HIS A 323 3.08 18.01 17.96
CA HIS A 323 2.21 16.91 17.55
C HIS A 323 2.78 16.16 16.34
N ILE A 324 3.33 16.86 15.34
CA ILE A 324 4.01 16.25 14.19
C ILE A 324 5.18 15.37 14.63
N ARG A 325 6.03 15.89 15.53
CA ARG A 325 7.17 15.15 16.06
C ARG A 325 6.72 13.91 16.82
N LEU A 326 5.76 14.06 17.71
CA LEU A 326 5.32 12.96 18.58
C LEU A 326 4.59 11.88 17.77
N ALA A 327 3.64 12.24 16.91
CA ALA A 327 2.93 11.29 16.06
C ALA A 327 3.87 10.52 15.11
N GLY A 328 4.87 11.21 14.54
CA GLY A 328 5.86 10.59 13.69
C GLY A 328 6.76 9.61 14.43
N TRP A 329 7.38 10.02 15.55
CA TRP A 329 8.27 9.16 16.33
C TRP A 329 7.55 7.99 17.00
N THR A 330 6.32 8.19 17.48
CA THR A 330 5.53 7.09 18.03
C THR A 330 5.20 6.05 16.94
N SER A 331 4.80 6.50 15.74
CA SER A 331 4.56 5.58 14.62
C SER A 331 5.82 4.85 14.19
N PHE A 332 6.96 5.55 14.11
CA PHE A 332 8.26 4.98 13.76
C PHE A 332 8.73 3.92 14.77
N ALA A 333 8.64 4.22 16.07
CA ALA A 333 9.01 3.29 17.14
C ALA A 333 8.12 2.05 17.13
N MET A 334 6.81 2.21 16.89
CA MET A 334 5.88 1.08 16.79
C MET A 334 6.15 0.20 15.56
N GLY A 335 6.38 0.80 14.38
CA GLY A 335 6.63 0.06 13.15
C GLY A 335 7.97 -0.67 13.16
N THR A 336 9.04 0.04 13.54
CA THR A 336 10.37 -0.54 13.65
C THR A 336 10.43 -1.56 14.78
N GLY A 337 9.76 -1.32 15.91
CA GLY A 337 9.68 -2.27 17.03
C GLY A 337 8.96 -3.56 16.64
N PHE A 338 7.82 -3.47 15.94
CA PHE A 338 7.12 -4.66 15.45
C PHE A 338 7.98 -5.45 14.46
N MET A 339 8.67 -4.77 13.55
CA MET A 339 9.56 -5.40 12.57
C MET A 339 10.79 -6.02 13.23
N ALA A 340 11.35 -5.41 14.28
CA ALA A 340 12.43 -6.00 15.06
C ALA A 340 11.97 -7.27 15.78
N VAL A 341 10.75 -7.32 16.32
CA VAL A 341 10.19 -8.54 16.91
C VAL A 341 9.98 -9.62 15.86
N MET A 342 9.45 -9.28 14.67
CA MET A 342 9.30 -10.26 13.58
C MET A 342 10.65 -10.77 13.07
N ALA A 343 11.65 -9.89 12.96
CA ALA A 343 13.00 -10.26 12.57
C ALA A 343 13.63 -11.21 13.59
N LEU A 344 13.43 -10.97 14.89
CA LEU A 344 13.86 -11.88 15.96
C LEU A 344 13.18 -13.25 15.84
N ILE A 345 11.90 -13.31 15.49
CA ILE A 345 11.18 -14.58 15.26
C ILE A 345 11.77 -15.31 14.05
N MET A 346 12.06 -14.60 12.95
CA MET A 346 12.70 -15.17 11.77
C MET A 346 14.10 -15.72 12.05
N LEU A 347 14.86 -15.07 12.95
CA LEU A 347 16.19 -15.53 13.39
C LEU A 347 16.11 -16.68 14.42
N ALA A 348 15.10 -16.68 15.29
CA ALA A 348 14.95 -17.69 16.33
C ALA A 348 14.44 -19.03 15.78
N ILE A 349 13.58 -19.01 14.76
CA ILE A 349 12.99 -20.24 14.22
C ILE A 349 12.95 -20.26 12.67
N PRO A 350 14.10 -20.04 11.99
CA PRO A 350 14.15 -20.12 10.52
C PRO A 350 13.81 -21.54 10.04
N GLY A 351 14.12 -22.54 10.87
CA GLY A 351 13.89 -23.95 10.63
C GLY A 351 12.43 -24.33 10.42
N THR A 352 11.58 -23.95 11.35
CA THR A 352 10.14 -24.29 11.32
C THR A 352 9.39 -23.44 10.31
N LEU A 353 9.76 -22.16 10.15
CA LEU A 353 9.17 -21.27 9.14
C LEU A 353 9.41 -21.79 7.73
N ALA A 354 10.63 -22.22 7.42
CA ALA A 354 10.92 -22.86 6.14
C ALA A 354 10.24 -24.24 6.01
N GLY A 355 10.14 -24.99 7.12
CA GLY A 355 9.46 -26.30 7.16
C GLY A 355 7.95 -26.25 6.91
N PHE A 356 7.29 -25.10 7.12
CA PHE A 356 5.88 -24.91 6.76
C PHE A 356 5.64 -24.84 5.25
N PHE A 357 6.63 -24.39 4.48
CA PHE A 357 6.51 -24.21 3.03
C PHE A 357 7.25 -25.30 2.23
N ILE A 358 8.28 -25.91 2.81
CA ILE A 358 9.11 -26.92 2.15
C ILE A 358 9.25 -28.13 3.06
N ASP A 359 8.84 -29.29 2.57
CA ASP A 359 9.07 -30.55 3.26
C ASP A 359 10.57 -30.91 3.21
N ARG A 360 11.20 -30.82 4.38
CA ARG A 360 12.63 -31.10 4.61
C ARG A 360 12.99 -32.58 4.52
N THR A 361 11.98 -33.46 4.50
CA THR A 361 12.21 -34.91 4.43
C THR A 361 12.55 -35.41 3.02
N ASN A 362 12.36 -34.57 1.99
CA ASN A 362 12.73 -34.90 0.62
C ASN A 362 14.17 -34.44 0.30
N PRO A 363 15.11 -35.33 -0.08
CA PRO A 363 16.49 -34.96 -0.39
C PRO A 363 16.63 -33.98 -1.57
N ALA A 364 15.64 -33.89 -2.47
CA ALA A 364 15.61 -32.88 -3.53
C ALA A 364 15.39 -31.42 -3.01
N ASN A 365 14.89 -31.27 -1.78
CA ASN A 365 14.56 -29.99 -1.18
C ASN A 365 15.59 -29.52 -0.13
N ALA A 366 16.60 -30.35 0.17
CA ALA A 366 17.60 -30.04 1.19
C ALA A 366 18.39 -28.77 0.84
N GLU A 367 18.81 -28.65 -0.43
CA GLU A 367 19.52 -27.46 -0.94
C GLU A 367 18.64 -26.20 -0.91
N VAL A 368 17.35 -26.33 -1.25
CA VAL A 368 16.38 -25.23 -1.19
C VAL A 368 16.14 -24.79 0.27
N ALA A 369 16.07 -25.75 1.20
CA ALA A 369 15.86 -25.47 2.62
C ALA A 369 17.07 -24.76 3.26
N GLU A 370 18.30 -25.12 2.87
CA GLU A 370 19.52 -24.48 3.36
C GLU A 370 19.68 -23.05 2.81
N LEU A 371 19.41 -22.86 1.52
CA LEU A 371 19.36 -21.53 0.89
C LEU A 371 18.24 -20.67 1.50
N ALA A 372 17.07 -21.26 1.77
CA ALA A 372 15.96 -20.55 2.41
C ALA A 372 16.31 -20.09 3.83
N VAL A 373 17.00 -20.91 4.63
CA VAL A 373 17.48 -20.50 5.97
C VAL A 373 18.49 -19.35 5.86
N SER A 374 19.42 -19.42 4.91
CA SER A 374 20.40 -18.34 4.68
C SER A 374 19.72 -17.05 4.24
N PHE A 375 18.71 -17.13 3.37
CA PHE A 375 17.91 -15.97 2.96
C PHE A 375 17.08 -15.42 4.10
N LEU A 376 16.53 -16.25 4.99
CA LEU A 376 15.74 -15.80 6.14
C LEU A 376 16.57 -14.97 7.13
N ILE A 377 17.85 -15.29 7.31
CA ILE A 377 18.75 -14.52 8.18
C ILE A 377 18.96 -13.11 7.61
N ILE A 378 19.19 -12.99 6.29
CA ILE A 378 19.32 -11.67 5.65
C ILE A 378 17.97 -10.97 5.56
N ALA A 379 16.89 -11.71 5.34
CA ALA A 379 15.52 -11.21 5.33
C ALA A 379 15.14 -10.57 6.67
N ALA A 380 15.66 -11.08 7.79
CA ALA A 380 15.45 -10.47 9.11
C ALA A 380 16.09 -9.07 9.20
N LEU A 381 17.32 -8.88 8.71
CA LEU A 381 17.96 -7.56 8.64
C LEU A 381 17.23 -6.63 7.66
N PHE A 382 16.87 -7.18 6.50
CA PHE A 382 16.07 -6.51 5.47
C PHE A 382 14.74 -6.00 6.04
N GLN A 383 14.05 -6.80 6.84
CA GLN A 383 12.72 -6.49 7.39
C GLN A 383 12.75 -5.31 8.38
N ILE A 384 13.82 -5.17 9.17
CA ILE A 384 13.99 -4.00 10.07
C ILE A 384 14.17 -2.73 9.24
N ALA A 385 15.03 -2.77 8.23
CA ALA A 385 15.28 -1.64 7.33
C ALA A 385 14.02 -1.25 6.54
N ASP A 386 13.30 -2.25 6.04
CA ASP A 386 12.04 -2.11 5.31
C ASP A 386 10.96 -1.47 6.17
N GLY A 387 10.75 -1.97 7.39
CA GLY A 387 9.84 -1.37 8.36
C GLY A 387 10.12 0.11 8.64
N ALA A 388 11.40 0.45 8.86
CA ALA A 388 11.83 1.82 9.10
C ALA A 388 11.59 2.71 7.87
N GLN A 389 11.89 2.20 6.68
CA GLN A 389 11.72 2.91 5.42
C GLN A 389 10.23 3.17 5.12
N VAL A 390 9.36 2.17 5.26
CA VAL A 390 7.93 2.26 4.94
C VAL A 390 7.23 3.26 5.84
N VAL A 391 7.52 3.21 7.14
CA VAL A 391 6.97 4.15 8.11
C VAL A 391 7.55 5.55 7.93
N GLY A 392 8.86 5.66 7.65
CA GLY A 392 9.51 6.92 7.29
C GLY A 392 8.89 7.59 6.06
N GLN A 393 8.58 6.80 5.03
CA GLN A 393 7.82 7.28 3.86
C GLN A 393 6.42 7.75 4.26
N GLY A 394 5.71 7.01 5.11
CA GLY A 394 4.40 7.43 5.63
C GLY A 394 4.46 8.77 6.37
N MET A 395 5.50 8.98 7.18
CA MET A 395 5.72 10.22 7.92
C MET A 395 5.96 11.41 6.98
N LEU A 396 6.84 11.26 5.99
CA LEU A 396 7.14 12.32 5.01
C LEU A 396 5.95 12.62 4.08
N ARG A 397 5.19 11.59 3.69
CA ARG A 397 3.91 11.75 2.96
C ARG A 397 2.92 12.62 3.75
N GLY A 398 2.86 12.47 5.08
CA GLY A 398 2.05 13.32 5.95
C GLY A 398 2.42 14.81 5.89
N LEU A 399 3.67 15.14 5.58
CA LEU A 399 4.15 16.51 5.37
C LEU A 399 3.99 17.00 3.91
N HIS A 400 3.36 16.21 3.04
CA HIS A 400 3.28 16.42 1.59
C HIS A 400 4.62 16.34 0.85
N ASP A 401 5.68 15.87 1.51
CA ASP A 401 6.99 15.66 0.89
C ASP A 401 7.07 14.24 0.31
N THR A 402 6.88 14.12 -0.99
CA THR A 402 6.79 12.83 -1.70
C THR A 402 7.78 12.68 -2.85
N PHE A 403 8.26 13.79 -3.41
CA PHE A 403 9.16 13.77 -4.57
C PHE A 403 10.57 13.30 -4.21
N VAL A 404 11.14 13.78 -3.11
CA VAL A 404 12.49 13.35 -2.74
C VAL A 404 12.51 11.93 -2.16
N PRO A 405 11.51 11.50 -1.36
CA PRO A 405 11.38 10.09 -1.01
C PRO A 405 11.34 9.15 -2.23
N MET A 406 10.69 9.57 -3.33
CA MET A 406 10.71 8.82 -4.59
C MET A 406 12.14 8.71 -5.17
N LEU A 407 12.90 9.81 -5.18
CA LEU A 407 14.29 9.77 -5.67
C LEU A 407 15.16 8.86 -4.80
N PHE A 408 15.02 8.94 -3.47
CA PHE A 408 15.75 8.04 -2.57
C PHE A 408 15.41 6.58 -2.83
N ALA A 409 14.13 6.24 -3.00
CA ALA A 409 13.71 4.88 -3.35
C ALA A 409 14.30 4.44 -4.71
N LEU A 410 14.27 5.31 -5.72
CA LEU A 410 14.83 5.01 -7.04
C LEU A 410 16.34 4.72 -6.97
N PHE A 411 17.12 5.64 -6.42
CA PHE A 411 18.57 5.48 -6.29
C PHE A 411 18.95 4.32 -5.37
N GLY A 412 18.28 4.20 -4.23
CA GLY A 412 18.60 3.18 -3.23
C GLY A 412 18.23 1.76 -3.70
N TYR A 413 17.12 1.59 -4.41
CA TYR A 413 16.70 0.25 -4.85
C TYR A 413 17.37 -0.18 -6.15
N TRP A 414 17.47 0.71 -7.14
CA TRP A 414 18.02 0.35 -8.44
C TRP A 414 19.54 0.45 -8.49
N VAL A 415 20.10 1.61 -8.14
CA VAL A 415 21.54 1.84 -8.30
C VAL A 415 22.29 1.07 -7.22
N ILE A 416 21.87 1.21 -5.97
CA ILE A 416 22.55 0.54 -4.86
C ILE A 416 22.04 -0.89 -4.71
N GLY A 417 20.73 -1.09 -4.55
CA GLY A 417 20.17 -2.42 -4.27
C GLY A 417 20.52 -3.46 -5.33
N ILE A 418 20.11 -3.22 -6.57
CA ILE A 418 20.40 -4.12 -7.70
C ILE A 418 21.87 -4.04 -8.10
N GLY A 419 22.49 -2.85 -8.16
CA GLY A 419 23.90 -2.73 -8.57
C GLY A 419 24.86 -3.45 -7.63
N VAL A 420 24.75 -3.22 -6.32
CA VAL A 420 25.53 -3.94 -5.30
C VAL A 420 25.13 -5.42 -5.27
N GLY A 421 23.84 -5.73 -5.38
CA GLY A 421 23.35 -7.11 -5.39
C GLY A 421 23.87 -7.95 -6.55
N ALA A 422 23.87 -7.39 -7.77
CA ALA A 422 24.42 -8.06 -8.96
C ALA A 422 25.95 -8.19 -8.86
N TRP A 423 26.64 -7.15 -8.39
CA TRP A 423 28.09 -7.22 -8.20
C TRP A 423 28.49 -8.30 -7.19
N LEU A 424 27.81 -8.38 -6.04
CA LEU A 424 28.05 -9.44 -5.05
C LEU A 424 27.64 -10.83 -5.54
N ALA A 425 26.58 -10.93 -6.34
CA ALA A 425 26.10 -12.21 -6.85
C ALA A 425 27.02 -12.82 -7.91
N PHE A 426 27.55 -12.01 -8.83
CA PHE A 426 28.32 -12.50 -9.98
C PHE A 426 29.85 -12.37 -9.81
N GLU A 427 30.36 -11.34 -9.13
CA GLU A 427 31.82 -11.11 -9.00
C GLU A 427 32.40 -11.83 -7.77
N ARG A 428 31.61 -11.99 -6.72
CA ARG A 428 32.00 -12.60 -5.44
C ARG A 428 31.50 -14.04 -5.26
N ASP A 429 30.76 -14.59 -6.23
CA ASP A 429 30.10 -15.90 -6.19
C ASP A 429 29.19 -16.12 -4.96
N TRP A 430 28.63 -15.05 -4.37
CA TRP A 430 27.70 -15.18 -3.24
C TRP A 430 26.30 -15.64 -3.67
N GLY A 431 26.07 -15.87 -4.97
CA GLY A 431 24.80 -16.37 -5.50
C GLY A 431 23.61 -15.53 -5.05
N GLY A 432 22.51 -16.19 -4.67
CA GLY A 432 21.28 -15.52 -4.24
C GLY A 432 21.41 -14.74 -2.92
N VAL A 433 22.42 -15.05 -2.09
CA VAL A 433 22.73 -14.34 -0.84
C VAL A 433 23.27 -12.93 -1.17
N GLY A 434 24.05 -12.82 -2.25
CA GLY A 434 24.52 -11.54 -2.81
C GLY A 434 23.38 -10.60 -3.20
N ILE A 435 22.32 -11.13 -3.83
CA ILE A 435 21.16 -10.31 -4.23
C ILE A 435 20.39 -9.81 -3.01
N TRP A 436 20.14 -10.68 -2.03
CA TRP A 436 19.44 -10.28 -0.78
C TRP A 436 20.25 -9.28 0.04
N THR A 437 21.57 -9.43 0.14
CA THR A 437 22.42 -8.46 0.83
C THR A 437 22.46 -7.11 0.11
N GLY A 438 22.47 -7.11 -1.23
CA GLY A 438 22.33 -5.89 -2.03
C GLY A 438 21.02 -5.17 -1.75
N LEU A 439 19.89 -5.88 -1.83
CA LEU A 439 18.56 -5.34 -1.50
C LEU A 439 18.51 -4.79 -0.06
N ALA A 440 18.98 -5.56 0.92
CA ALA A 440 19.03 -5.12 2.31
C ALA A 440 19.86 -3.85 2.50
N THR A 441 21.00 -3.74 1.83
CA THR A 441 21.87 -2.55 1.85
C THR A 441 21.17 -1.34 1.21
N GLY A 442 20.51 -1.55 0.07
CA GLY A 442 19.70 -0.53 -0.59
C GLY A 442 18.61 0.01 0.32
N LEU A 443 17.81 -0.89 0.92
CA LEU A 443 16.75 -0.51 1.86
C LEU A 443 17.30 0.19 3.11
N ALA A 444 18.42 -0.28 3.66
CA ALA A 444 19.03 0.34 4.84
C ALA A 444 19.47 1.79 4.55
N ILE A 445 20.08 2.04 3.39
CA ILE A 445 20.45 3.39 2.97
C ILE A 445 19.21 4.25 2.77
N VAL A 446 18.16 3.74 2.11
CA VAL A 446 16.90 4.48 1.97
C VAL A 446 16.30 4.80 3.34
N ALA A 447 16.27 3.86 4.28
CA ALA A 447 15.77 4.07 5.64
C ALA A 447 16.54 5.20 6.35
N VAL A 448 17.88 5.18 6.28
CA VAL A 448 18.74 6.24 6.85
C VAL A 448 18.48 7.59 6.18
N LEU A 449 18.37 7.64 4.85
CA LEU A 449 18.08 8.88 4.11
C LEU A 449 16.70 9.45 4.45
N MET A 450 15.68 8.60 4.61
CA MET A 450 14.33 9.01 5.03
C MET A 450 14.36 9.60 6.45
N LEU A 451 15.06 8.93 7.37
CA LEU A 451 15.22 9.39 8.75
C LEU A 451 16.00 10.70 8.83
N ALA A 452 17.11 10.82 8.10
CA ALA A 452 17.90 12.05 8.03
C ALA A 452 17.05 13.22 7.52
N ARG A 453 16.24 12.98 6.48
CA ARG A 453 15.31 13.98 5.94
C ARG A 453 14.23 14.36 6.95
N TRP A 454 13.70 13.39 7.68
CA TRP A 454 12.73 13.63 8.76
C TRP A 454 13.33 14.44 9.93
N MET A 455 14.59 14.19 10.29
CA MET A 455 15.30 14.96 11.32
C MET A 455 15.58 16.39 10.87
N GLN A 456 15.84 16.60 9.58
CA GLN A 456 16.10 17.91 8.99
C GLN A 456 14.82 18.69 8.63
N ARG A 457 13.63 18.20 8.98
CA ARG A 457 12.34 18.81 8.59
C ARG A 457 12.20 20.30 8.92
N GLU A 458 12.76 20.74 10.06
CA GLU A 458 12.76 22.15 10.48
C GLU A 458 13.71 23.00 9.62
N ARG A 459 14.92 22.48 9.36
CA ARG A 459 15.92 23.17 8.52
C ARG A 459 15.48 23.26 7.05
N LEU A 460 14.77 22.25 6.56
CA LEU A 460 14.28 22.18 5.19
C LEU A 460 12.97 22.95 4.97
N GLY A 461 12.43 23.61 6.00
CA GLY A 461 11.18 24.39 5.90
C GLY A 461 9.94 23.53 5.62
N LEU A 462 10.00 22.23 5.89
CA LEU A 462 8.92 21.27 5.57
C LEU A 462 7.67 21.44 6.46
N LEU A 463 7.76 22.23 7.53
CA LEU A 463 6.64 22.45 8.46
C LEU A 463 5.63 23.51 7.98
N GLY A 464 5.83 24.12 6.81
CA GLY A 464 5.04 25.27 6.38
C GLY A 464 5.33 26.49 7.26
N ALA A 465 5.00 27.69 6.79
CA ALA A 465 5.36 28.94 7.45
C ALA A 465 4.70 29.11 8.83
N ALA A 466 5.31 28.54 9.86
CA ALA A 466 5.15 28.90 11.26
C ALA A 466 6.52 29.36 11.79
N THR A 467 7.06 30.41 11.17
CA THR A 467 8.12 31.23 11.77
C THR A 467 7.94 32.62 11.18
N PRO A 468 7.42 33.56 11.98
CA PRO A 468 8.32 34.27 12.86
C PRO A 468 7.74 34.46 14.28
N LEU A 469 8.62 34.40 15.28
CA LEU A 469 8.63 35.23 16.52
C LEU A 469 9.34 34.45 17.64
N ARG A 470 10.67 34.36 17.56
CA ARG A 470 11.52 34.19 18.75
C ARG A 470 12.94 34.73 18.55
N ALA A 471 13.03 35.90 17.90
CA ALA A 471 14.27 36.67 17.79
C ALA A 471 14.02 38.20 17.89
N ALA A 472 13.04 38.62 18.69
CA ALA A 472 12.81 40.03 19.01
C ALA A 472 12.32 40.16 20.47
N ALA A 473 13.13 39.69 21.42
CA ALA A 473 12.95 39.99 22.84
C ALA A 473 14.30 39.88 23.59
N THR A 474 15.35 40.46 23.00
CA THR A 474 16.59 40.79 23.71
C THR A 474 17.17 42.05 23.07
N GLN A 475 16.60 43.19 23.41
CA GLN A 475 17.39 44.41 23.54
C GLN A 475 17.11 44.96 24.93
N PRO A 476 18.09 44.93 25.85
CA PRO A 476 18.07 45.78 27.02
C PRO A 476 18.51 47.20 26.65
N ILE A 477 18.06 48.15 27.47
CA ILE A 477 18.34 49.59 27.54
C ILE A 477 17.29 50.45 26.83
#